data_AF-A0A352VRT8-F1
#
_entry.id   AF-A0A352VRT8-F1
#
_cell.length_a   1.000
_cell.length_b   1.000
_cell.length_c   1.000
_cell.angle_alpha   90.00
_cell.angle_beta   90.00
_cell.angle_gamma   90.00
#
_symmetry.space_group_name_H-M   'P 1'
#
loop_
_entity.id
_entity.type
_entity.pdbx_description
1 polymer ?
#
loop_
_entity_poly.entity_id
_entity_poly.type
_entity_poly.pdbx_seq_one_letter_code
_entity_poly.pdbx_strand_id
1 'polypeptide(L)'
;MTVTSTSAETIDEVVDQLTEIVEWSRTANPPLGYFAALYRKVTIKVGEGIADGIFDDGDRMEQLDVIFATRYLHAVEAHRAGTPLRAG
;
A
#
# COMPACT_ATOMS: atom_id res chain seq x y z
N MET A 1 7.86 -17.19 -9.27
CA MET A 1 6.98 -16.13 -8.73
C MET A 1 7.35 -16.01 -7.26
N THR A 2 8.17 -15.02 -6.95
CA THR A 2 8.63 -14.76 -5.58
C THR A 2 7.43 -14.31 -4.76
N VAL A 3 7.29 -14.84 -3.55
CA VAL A 3 6.25 -14.42 -2.60
C VAL A 3 6.51 -12.94 -2.28
N THR A 4 5.63 -12.04 -2.71
CA THR A 4 5.66 -10.63 -2.29
C THR A 4 5.45 -10.62 -0.77
N SER A 5 6.44 -10.14 -0.01
CA SER A 5 6.32 -9.98 1.43
C SER A 5 5.18 -9.01 1.74
N THR A 6 4.19 -9.38 2.56
CA THR A 6 3.01 -8.55 2.87
C THR A 6 3.31 -7.38 3.82
N SER A 7 4.58 -7.22 4.22
CA SER A 7 5.06 -6.08 4.99
C SER A 7 5.92 -5.22 4.08
N ALA A 8 5.55 -3.94 3.95
CA ALA A 8 6.41 -2.91 3.38
C ALA A 8 7.14 -2.19 4.52
N GLU A 9 8.38 -1.78 4.29
CA GLU A 9 9.20 -1.02 5.24
C GLU A 9 9.47 0.41 4.76
N THR A 10 9.25 0.71 3.47
CA THR A 10 9.51 2.02 2.86
C THR A 10 8.37 2.47 1.93
N ILE A 11 8.33 3.76 1.62
CA ILE A 11 7.37 4.31 0.64
C ILE A 11 7.49 3.64 -0.73
N ASP A 12 8.71 3.37 -1.20
CA ASP A 12 8.93 2.77 -2.52
C ASP A 12 8.36 1.34 -2.59
N GLU A 13 8.58 0.53 -1.54
CA GLU A 13 8.01 -0.81 -1.44
C GLU A 13 6.48 -0.79 -1.40
N VAL A 14 5.88 0.20 -0.72
CA VAL A 14 4.43 0.40 -0.74
C VAL A 14 3.94 0.68 -2.16
N VAL A 15 4.61 1.58 -2.90
CA VAL A 15 4.24 1.93 -4.27
C VAL A 15 4.31 0.72 -5.20
N ASP A 16 5.36 -0.10 -5.07
CA ASP A 16 5.53 -1.31 -5.86
C ASP A 16 4.40 -2.31 -5.59
N GLN A 17 4.11 -2.60 -4.33
CA GLN A 17 3.02 -3.52 -3.96
C GLN A 17 1.64 -3.03 -4.39
N LEU A 18 1.37 -1.72 -4.26
CA LEU A 18 0.13 -1.13 -4.76
C LEU A 18 0.04 -1.21 -6.29
N THR A 19 1.16 -1.07 -7.00
CA THR A 19 1.22 -1.25 -8.45
C THR A 19 0.86 -2.68 -8.84
N GLU A 20 1.40 -3.69 -8.14
CA GLU A 20 1.04 -5.09 -8.35
C GLU A 20 -0.47 -5.35 -8.14
N ILE A 21 -1.06 -4.77 -7.09
CA ILE A 21 -2.50 -4.90 -6.82
C ILE A 21 -3.32 -4.26 -7.93
N VAL A 22 -2.94 -3.06 -8.39
CA VAL A 22 -3.62 -2.39 -9.50
C VAL A 22 -3.58 -3.24 -10.75
N GLU A 23 -2.42 -3.75 -11.16
CA GLU A 23 -2.30 -4.55 -12.37
C GLU A 23 -3.06 -5.88 -12.27
N TRP A 24 -2.98 -6.57 -11.14
CA TRP A 24 -3.76 -7.77 -10.89
C TRP A 24 -5.29 -7.50 -10.92
N SER A 25 -5.72 -6.39 -10.33
CA SER A 25 -7.15 -6.07 -10.21
C SER A 25 -7.83 -5.84 -11.56
N ARG A 26 -7.10 -5.35 -12.56
CA ARG A 26 -7.62 -5.09 -13.92
C ARG A 26 -8.25 -6.33 -14.56
N THR A 27 -7.74 -7.51 -14.24
CA THR A 27 -8.23 -8.78 -14.82
C THR A 27 -9.00 -9.63 -13.81
N ALA A 28 -8.62 -9.61 -12.54
CA ALA A 28 -9.18 -10.51 -11.53
C ALA A 28 -10.33 -9.90 -10.70
N ASN A 29 -10.27 -8.60 -10.37
CA ASN A 29 -11.25 -7.94 -9.50
C ASN A 29 -11.21 -6.40 -9.66
N PRO A 30 -11.84 -5.85 -10.71
CA PRO A 30 -11.70 -4.43 -11.05
C PRO A 30 -12.06 -3.44 -9.92
N PRO A 31 -13.11 -3.68 -9.10
CA PRO A 31 -13.42 -2.80 -7.96
C PRO A 31 -12.29 -2.63 -6.94
N LEU A 32 -11.51 -3.70 -6.67
CA LEU A 32 -10.39 -3.62 -5.72
C LEU A 32 -9.28 -2.68 -6.20
N GLY A 33 -9.15 -2.53 -7.52
CA GLY A 33 -8.14 -1.69 -8.16
C GLY A 33 -8.31 -0.21 -7.91
N TYR A 34 -9.53 0.27 -7.67
CA TYR A 34 -9.79 1.70 -7.52
C TYR A 34 -9.09 2.29 -6.30
N PHE A 35 -9.24 1.64 -5.15
CA PHE A 35 -8.59 2.11 -3.93
C PHE A 35 -7.07 1.94 -4.02
N ALA A 36 -6.58 0.81 -4.53
CA ALA A 36 -5.15 0.60 -4.72
C ALA A 36 -4.52 1.68 -5.63
N ALA A 37 -5.18 2.04 -6.73
CA ALA A 37 -4.69 3.07 -7.66
C ALA A 37 -4.73 4.47 -7.06
N LEU A 38 -5.78 4.79 -6.30
CA LEU A 38 -5.87 6.05 -5.57
C LEU A 38 -4.76 6.15 -4.53
N TYR A 39 -4.62 5.13 -3.69
CA TYR A 39 -3.67 5.15 -2.59
C TYR A 39 -2.23 5.16 -3.08
N ARG A 40 -1.92 4.45 -4.19
CA ARG A 40 -0.61 4.54 -4.87
C ARG A 40 -0.23 5.98 -5.20
N LYS A 41 -1.18 6.77 -5.72
CA LYS A 41 -0.93 8.18 -6.05
C LYS A 41 -0.70 9.01 -4.78
N VAL A 42 -1.45 8.74 -3.72
CA VAL A 42 -1.29 9.42 -2.43
C VAL A 42 0.09 9.12 -1.84
N THR A 43 0.50 7.85 -1.75
CA THR A 43 1.81 7.46 -1.24
C THR A 43 2.96 8.09 -2.01
N ILE A 44 2.88 8.16 -3.35
CA ILE A 44 3.88 8.89 -4.16
C ILE A 44 3.95 10.37 -3.73
N LYS A 45 2.79 11.02 -3.54
CA LYS A 45 2.75 12.42 -3.08
C LYS A 45 3.23 12.61 -1.64
N VAL A 46 3.08 11.61 -0.79
CA VAL A 46 3.68 11.59 0.56
C VAL A 46 5.20 11.55 0.44
N GLY A 47 5.75 10.64 -0.38
CA GLY A 47 7.21 10.55 -0.61
C GLY A 47 7.79 11.84 -1.17
N GLU A 48 7.15 12.43 -2.17
CA GLU A 48 7.52 13.76 -2.70
C GLU A 48 7.47 14.84 -1.59
N GLY A 49 6.41 14.89 -0.79
CA GLY A 49 6.27 15.88 0.27
C GLY A 49 7.29 15.73 1.41
N ILE A 50 7.75 14.51 1.68
CA ILE A 50 8.85 14.25 2.63
C ILE A 50 10.16 14.78 2.05
N ALA A 51 10.46 14.46 0.79
CA ALA A 51 11.67 14.93 0.11
C ALA A 51 11.72 16.47 0.00
N ASP A 52 10.57 17.10 -0.20
CA ASP A 52 10.41 18.56 -0.29
C ASP A 52 10.36 19.26 1.08
N GLY A 53 10.37 18.51 2.20
CA GLY A 53 10.32 19.07 3.55
C GLY A 53 8.99 19.75 3.91
N ILE A 54 7.88 19.31 3.29
CA ILE A 54 6.53 19.86 3.54
C ILE A 54 5.99 19.44 4.91
N PHE A 55 6.41 18.28 5.41
CA PHE A 55 5.98 17.75 6.70
C PHE A 55 6.92 18.21 7.82
N ASP A 56 6.34 18.60 8.96
CA ASP A 56 7.10 18.97 10.18
C ASP A 56 8.01 17.82 10.66
N ASP A 57 7.60 16.57 10.43
CA ASP A 57 8.32 15.35 10.78
C ASP A 57 8.13 14.31 9.66
N GLY A 58 9.08 14.31 8.71
CA GLY A 58 9.04 13.44 7.53
C GLY A 58 9.17 11.96 7.87
N ASP A 59 10.06 11.60 8.78
CA ASP A 59 10.28 10.20 9.20
C ASP A 59 9.01 9.62 9.84
N ARG A 60 8.33 10.41 10.68
CA ARG A 60 7.05 9.98 11.27
C ARG A 60 5.94 9.88 10.23
N MET A 61 5.95 10.74 9.22
CA MET A 61 4.97 10.68 8.12
C MET A 61 5.18 9.42 7.26
N GLU A 62 6.43 9.06 6.95
CA GLU A 62 6.73 7.79 6.27
C GLU A 62 6.25 6.59 7.08
N GLN A 63 6.59 6.53 8.38
CA GLN A 63 6.15 5.44 9.25
C GLN A 63 4.63 5.30 9.28
N LEU A 64 3.90 6.42 9.34
CA LEU A 64 2.44 6.40 9.31
C LEU A 64 1.91 5.78 7.99
N ASP A 65 2.44 6.22 6.85
CA ASP A 65 2.02 5.73 5.53
C ASP A 65 2.32 4.24 5.38
N VAL A 66 3.55 3.82 5.71
CA VAL A 66 3.99 2.42 5.64
C VAL A 66 3.16 1.50 6.54
N ILE A 67 2.85 1.93 7.77
CA ILE A 67 2.03 1.15 8.70
C ILE A 67 0.59 1.02 8.18
N PHE A 68 0.01 2.08 7.63
CA PHE A 68 -1.34 2.03 7.05
C PHE A 68 -1.34 1.11 5.82
N ALA A 69 -0.38 1.28 4.91
CA ALA A 69 -0.23 0.47 3.71
C ALA A 69 -0.10 -1.02 4.07
N THR A 70 0.77 -1.38 5.01
CA THR A 70 0.95 -2.77 5.46
C THR A 70 -0.36 -3.39 5.97
N ARG A 71 -1.19 -2.63 6.71
CA ARG A 71 -2.53 -3.12 7.12
C ARG A 71 -3.48 -3.32 5.94
N TYR A 72 -3.46 -2.41 4.97
CA TYR A 72 -4.27 -2.54 3.76
C TYR A 72 -3.83 -3.75 2.91
N LEU A 73 -2.52 -3.97 2.76
CA LEU A 73 -1.95 -5.10 2.03
C LEU A 73 -2.37 -6.44 2.67
N HIS A 74 -2.28 -6.57 3.99
CA HIS A 74 -2.81 -7.72 4.72
C HIS A 74 -4.31 -7.92 4.47
N ALA A 75 -5.08 -6.84 4.41
CA ALA A 75 -6.51 -6.92 4.16
C ALA A 75 -6.85 -7.43 2.75
N VAL A 76 -6.10 -6.97 1.75
CA VAL A 76 -6.21 -7.44 0.36
C VAL A 76 -5.85 -8.92 0.25
N GLU A 77 -4.78 -9.35 0.91
CA GLU A 77 -4.35 -10.75 0.88
C GLU A 77 -5.38 -11.66 1.57
N ALA A 78 -5.85 -11.30 2.75
CA ALA A 78 -6.91 -12.04 3.45
C ALA A 78 -8.18 -12.15 2.60
N HIS A 79 -8.57 -11.06 1.93
CA HIS A 79 -9.70 -11.06 0.99
C HIS A 79 -9.47 -12.02 -0.19
N ARG A 80 -8.29 -12.00 -0.82
CA ARG A 80 -7.92 -12.92 -1.90
C ARG A 80 -7.92 -14.39 -1.46
N ALA A 81 -7.51 -14.65 -0.22
CA ALA A 81 -7.51 -15.98 0.39
C ALA A 81 -8.89 -16.43 0.91
N GLY A 82 -9.91 -15.58 0.84
CA GLY A 82 -11.24 -15.87 1.40
C GLY A 82 -11.25 -16.01 2.93
N THR A 83 -10.24 -15.47 3.62
CA THR A 83 -10.10 -15.57 5.06
C THR A 83 -10.59 -14.29 5.75
N PRO A 84 -11.39 -14.37 6.83
CA PRO A 84 -11.78 -13.19 7.58
C PRO A 84 -10.58 -12.54 8.27
N LEU A 85 -10.44 -11.23 8.15
CA LEU A 85 -9.52 -10.45 8.99
C LEU A 85 -10.04 -10.47 10.42
N ARG A 86 -9.20 -10.91 11.37
CA ARG A 86 -9.47 -10.71 12.80
C ARG A 86 -8.84 -9.39 13.20
N ALA A 87 -9.60 -8.54 13.89
CA ALA A 87 -9.03 -7.35 14.52
C ALA A 87 -8.03 -7.82 15.59
N GLY A 88 -6.75 -7.51 15.38
CA GLY A 88 -5.69 -7.66 16.36
C GLY A 88 -5.50 -6.38 17.15
#